data_AF-A0A6M0MBG8-F1
#
_entry.id   AF-A0A6M0MBG8-F1
#
_cell.length_a   1.000
_cell.length_b   1.000
_cell.length_c   1.000
_cell.angle_alpha   90.00
_cell.angle_beta   90.00
_cell.angle_gamma   90.00
#
_symmetry.space_group_name_H-M   'P 1'
#
loop_
_entity.id
_entity.type
_entity.pdbx_description
1 polymer ?
#
loop_
_entity_poly.entity_id
_entity_poly.type
_entity_poly.pdbx_seq_one_letter_code
_entity_poly.pdbx_strand_id
1 'polypeptide(L)'
;MKIGKRILLGLVAVCALFLGIIYLWGYKFNIYLVPPSPQKYVRVALKNMDELGLFTDSKEWVETKKKTIEETSNAKNYAETIPFLQKAIKVAGGKHSFIEHDEDISKRSITKYIKPKAEIEGNTLILTIPEFTGNDSQASDYANFLESSLHKNNYNGVIVDLRGNRGGDLSPMVLGLSPLLPDGTLFTYVGKSSHSKPVELQNGEINSGGSSTKISDNKKIK
;
A
#
# COMPACT_ATOMS: atom_id res chain seq x y z
N MET A 1 6.74 45.63 -32.32
CA MET A 1 7.45 45.34 -31.05
C MET A 1 6.56 45.21 -29.79
N LYS A 2 5.34 45.77 -29.73
CA LYS A 2 4.50 45.76 -28.51
C LYS A 2 3.68 44.47 -28.30
N ILE A 3 3.19 43.82 -29.38
CA ILE A 3 2.42 42.56 -29.29
C ILE A 3 3.27 41.38 -28.78
N GLY A 4 4.48 41.19 -29.35
CA GLY A 4 5.36 40.09 -28.96
C GLY A 4 5.80 40.16 -27.49
N LYS A 5 6.08 41.37 -26.97
CA LYS A 5 6.38 41.57 -25.54
C LYS A 5 5.18 41.23 -24.66
N ARG A 6 3.94 41.57 -25.05
CA ARG A 6 2.71 41.24 -24.30
C ARG A 6 2.43 39.75 -24.26
N ILE A 7 2.63 39.05 -25.39
CA ILE A 7 2.51 37.58 -25.47
C ILE A 7 3.55 36.91 -24.58
N LEU A 8 4.82 37.36 -24.65
CA LEU A 8 5.90 36.84 -23.80
C LEU A 8 5.62 37.06 -22.30
N LEU A 9 5.16 38.26 -21.91
CA LEU A 9 4.77 38.57 -20.53
C LEU A 9 3.60 37.68 -20.06
N GLY A 10 2.61 37.45 -20.92
CA GLY A 10 1.51 36.53 -20.63
C GLY A 10 2.00 35.10 -20.40
N LEU A 11 2.89 34.60 -21.26
CA LEU A 11 3.50 33.26 -21.11
C LEU A 11 4.31 33.14 -19.82
N VAL A 12 5.13 34.14 -19.47
CA VAL A 12 5.89 34.14 -18.22
C VAL A 12 4.96 34.11 -17.01
N ALA A 13 3.87 34.89 -17.03
CA ALA A 13 2.89 34.89 -15.95
C ALA A 13 2.19 33.53 -15.78
N VAL A 14 1.80 32.89 -16.90
CA VAL A 14 1.19 31.54 -16.88
C VAL A 14 2.18 30.51 -16.35
N CYS A 15 3.43 30.54 -16.81
CA CYS A 15 4.48 29.64 -16.30
C CYS A 15 4.73 29.86 -14.80
N ALA A 16 4.81 31.10 -14.33
CA ALA A 16 4.99 31.41 -12.92
C ALA A 16 3.81 30.91 -12.07
N LEU A 17 2.58 31.05 -12.57
CA LEU A 17 1.38 30.56 -11.91
C LEU A 17 1.38 29.02 -11.84
N PHE A 18 1.74 28.35 -12.93
CA PHE A 18 1.86 26.89 -12.97
C PHE A 18 2.94 26.37 -12.01
N LEU A 19 4.11 27.01 -11.98
CA LEU A 19 5.17 26.70 -11.02
C LEU A 19 4.73 26.96 -9.58
N GLY A 20 3.96 28.02 -9.34
CA GLY A 20 3.35 28.30 -8.03
C GLY A 20 2.38 27.21 -7.57
N ILE A 21 1.56 26.67 -8.49
CA ILE A 21 0.67 25.53 -8.21
C ILE A 21 1.49 24.29 -7.85
N ILE A 22 2.52 23.96 -8.64
CA ILE A 22 3.40 22.82 -8.34
C ILE A 22 4.10 23.01 -6.99
N TYR A 23 4.59 24.21 -6.70
CA TYR A 23 5.25 24.50 -5.43
C TYR A 23 4.33 24.31 -4.22
N LEU A 24 3.08 24.76 -4.32
CA LEU A 24 2.12 24.68 -3.22
C LEU A 24 1.47 23.30 -3.08
N TRP A 25 1.15 22.64 -4.19
CA TRP A 25 0.29 21.44 -4.23
C TRP A 25 0.97 20.20 -4.82
N GLY A 26 2.11 20.33 -5.49
CA GLY A 26 2.83 19.23 -6.14
C GLY A 26 3.21 18.09 -5.20
N TYR A 27 3.44 18.38 -3.91
CA TYR A 27 3.73 17.36 -2.89
C TYR A 27 2.62 16.30 -2.77
N LYS A 28 1.35 16.66 -3.04
CA LYS A 28 0.23 15.71 -3.03
C LYS A 28 0.32 14.67 -4.15
N PHE A 29 1.07 15.00 -5.21
CA PHE A 29 1.27 14.17 -6.40
C PHE A 29 2.72 13.68 -6.50
N ASN A 30 3.55 13.84 -5.47
CA ASN A 30 4.99 13.55 -5.48
C ASN A 30 5.80 14.31 -6.55
N ILE A 31 5.34 15.49 -6.96
CA ILE A 31 6.02 16.36 -7.92
C ILE A 31 6.70 17.50 -7.16
N TYR A 32 8.03 17.58 -7.24
CA TYR A 32 8.84 18.62 -6.59
C TYR A 32 9.78 19.29 -7.59
N LEU A 33 9.73 20.62 -7.67
CA LEU A 33 10.68 21.41 -8.47
C LEU A 33 12.06 21.50 -7.79
N VAL A 34 12.04 21.55 -6.46
CA VAL A 34 13.22 21.54 -5.58
C VAL A 34 12.88 20.59 -4.43
N PRO A 35 13.82 19.70 -4.00
CA PRO A 35 13.60 18.84 -2.85
C PRO A 35 13.15 19.65 -1.62
N PRO A 36 12.18 19.15 -0.83
CA PRO A 36 11.71 19.87 0.34
C PRO A 36 12.83 20.04 1.38
N SER A 37 12.78 21.11 2.18
CA SER A 37 13.65 21.16 3.37
C SER A 37 13.28 20.04 4.36
N PRO A 38 14.18 19.63 5.28
CA PRO A 38 13.85 18.66 6.33
C PRO A 38 12.59 19.03 7.13
N GLN A 39 12.38 20.32 7.40
CA GLN A 39 11.20 20.82 8.10
C GLN A 39 9.94 20.67 7.25
N LYS A 40 10.03 20.92 5.94
CA LYS A 40 8.89 20.71 5.03
C LYS A 40 8.58 19.22 4.89
N TYR A 41 9.59 18.36 4.83
CA TYR A 41 9.46 16.91 4.84
C TYR A 41 8.69 16.42 6.08
N VAL A 42 9.09 16.87 7.28
CA VAL A 42 8.37 16.57 8.55
C VAL A 42 6.92 17.03 8.50
N ARG A 43 6.65 18.26 8.06
CA ARG A 43 5.26 18.78 8.00
C ARG A 43 4.39 17.98 7.05
N VAL A 44 4.92 17.54 5.90
CA VAL A 44 4.19 16.69 4.95
C VAL A 44 3.90 15.32 5.57
N ALA A 45 4.89 14.70 6.21
CA ALA A 45 4.73 13.41 6.88
C ALA A 45 3.67 13.49 8.00
N LEU A 46 3.78 14.48 8.90
CA LEU A 46 2.81 14.69 9.98
C LEU A 46 1.41 15.00 9.44
N LYS A 47 1.30 15.72 8.32
CA LYS A 47 0.02 15.98 7.67
C LYS A 47 -0.64 14.69 7.18
N ASN A 48 0.11 13.82 6.50
CA ASN A 48 -0.41 12.52 6.05
C ASN A 48 -0.82 11.64 7.25
N MET A 49 -0.03 11.65 8.32
CA MET A 49 -0.37 10.95 9.56
C MET A 49 -1.69 11.48 10.14
N ASP A 50 -1.87 12.79 10.21
CA ASP A 50 -3.07 13.47 10.73
C ASP A 50 -4.34 13.16 9.92
N GLU A 51 -4.21 13.12 8.59
CA GLU A 51 -5.32 12.88 7.67
C GLU A 51 -5.75 11.40 7.62
N LEU A 52 -4.80 10.47 7.77
CA LEU A 52 -5.03 9.04 7.52
C LEU A 52 -4.97 8.16 8.79
N GLY A 53 -4.26 8.59 9.82
CA GLY A 53 -3.99 7.81 11.03
C GLY A 53 -5.24 7.66 11.91
N LEU A 54 -5.51 6.43 12.36
CA LEU A 54 -6.71 6.08 13.13
C LEU A 54 -6.77 6.69 14.53
N PHE A 55 -5.62 7.02 15.14
CA PHE A 55 -5.53 7.45 16.55
C PHE A 55 -5.20 8.93 16.71
N THR A 56 -5.42 9.72 15.66
CA THR A 56 -5.01 11.13 15.59
C THR A 56 -5.99 12.12 16.24
N ASP A 57 -7.09 11.65 16.83
CA ASP A 57 -7.97 12.49 17.67
C ASP A 57 -7.58 12.45 19.16
N SER A 58 -6.51 11.71 19.49
CA SER A 58 -6.00 11.60 20.86
C SER A 58 -5.22 12.84 21.30
N LYS A 59 -5.25 13.13 22.60
CA LYS A 59 -4.38 14.17 23.21
C LYS A 59 -2.90 13.86 22.98
N GLU A 60 -2.54 12.58 23.07
CA GLU A 60 -1.18 12.08 22.83
C GLU A 60 -0.69 12.43 21.43
N TRP A 61 -1.54 12.30 20.40
CA TRP A 61 -1.18 12.71 19.05
C TRP A 61 -0.93 14.22 18.93
N VAL A 62 -1.81 15.04 19.50
CA VAL A 62 -1.67 16.51 19.45
C VAL A 62 -0.33 16.95 20.07
N GLU A 63 0.03 16.38 21.22
CA GLU A 63 1.30 16.65 21.90
C GLU A 63 2.49 16.13 21.09
N THR A 64 2.42 14.89 20.59
CA THR A 64 3.47 14.26 19.80
C THR A 64 3.76 15.02 18.50
N LYS A 65 2.70 15.48 17.81
CA LYS A 65 2.80 16.28 16.59
C LYS A 65 3.52 17.60 16.85
N LYS A 66 3.14 18.32 17.92
CA LYS A 66 3.80 19.56 18.32
C LYS A 66 5.28 19.33 18.65
N LYS A 67 5.56 18.35 19.52
CA LYS A 67 6.92 18.00 19.94
C LYS A 67 7.81 17.61 18.75
N THR A 68 7.29 16.83 17.81
CA THR A 68 8.02 16.42 16.62
C THR A 68 8.44 17.62 15.76
N ILE A 69 7.59 18.65 15.63
CA ILE A 69 7.93 19.88 14.90
C ILE A 69 9.04 20.66 15.62
N GLU A 70 8.97 20.76 16.94
CA GLU A 70 9.97 21.45 17.76
C GLU A 70 11.33 20.74 17.71
N GLU A 71 11.35 19.42 17.93
CA GLU A 71 12.59 18.63 17.97
C GLU A 71 13.30 18.53 16.61
N THR A 72 12.57 18.75 15.51
CA THR A 72 13.13 18.70 14.14
C THR A 72 13.35 20.09 13.53
N SER A 73 13.16 21.18 14.28
CA SER A 73 13.23 22.54 13.74
C SER A 73 14.58 22.86 13.10
N ASN A 74 15.66 22.30 13.66
CA ASN A 74 17.05 22.55 13.24
C ASN A 74 17.65 21.39 12.43
N ALA A 75 16.84 20.40 12.03
CA ALA A 75 17.31 19.26 11.25
C ALA A 75 17.95 19.72 9.93
N LYS A 76 19.14 19.20 9.64
CA LYS A 76 19.96 19.56 8.47
C LYS A 76 19.71 18.66 7.27
N ASN A 77 19.20 17.46 7.51
CA ASN A 77 18.92 16.44 6.49
C ASN A 77 17.71 15.58 6.92
N TYR A 78 17.20 14.73 6.03
CA TYR A 78 16.04 13.89 6.34
C TYR A 78 16.33 12.81 7.38
N ALA A 79 17.55 12.24 7.39
CA ALA A 79 17.92 11.18 8.33
C ALA A 79 17.77 11.63 9.80
N GLU A 80 18.12 12.89 10.10
CA GLU A 80 17.92 13.50 11.43
C GLU A 80 16.44 13.59 11.84
N THR A 81 15.50 13.57 10.89
CA THR A 81 14.06 13.66 11.16
C THR A 81 13.41 12.30 11.40
N ILE A 82 13.97 11.22 10.85
CA ILE A 82 13.32 9.90 10.83
C ILE A 82 13.02 9.35 12.22
N PRO A 83 13.94 9.39 13.22
CA PRO A 83 13.64 8.86 14.55
C PRO A 83 12.43 9.54 15.22
N PHE A 84 12.20 10.82 14.95
CA PHE A 84 11.05 11.56 15.48
C PHE A 84 9.76 11.19 14.73
N LEU A 85 9.83 11.09 13.41
CA LEU A 85 8.70 10.65 12.59
C LEU A 85 8.30 9.19 12.86
N GLN A 86 9.25 8.31 13.20
CA GLN A 86 8.98 6.93 13.61
C GLN A 86 8.21 6.86 14.94
N LYS A 87 8.47 7.76 15.89
CA LYS A 87 7.66 7.88 17.11
C LYS A 87 6.27 8.41 16.78
N ALA A 88 6.21 9.49 16.00
CA ALA A 88 4.96 10.13 15.60
C ALA A 88 4.02 9.16 14.86
N ILE A 89 4.53 8.38 13.91
CA ILE A 89 3.69 7.47 13.12
C ILE A 89 3.09 6.33 13.95
N LYS A 90 3.79 5.89 15.01
CA LYS A 90 3.28 4.88 15.95
C LYS A 90 2.14 5.42 16.80
N VAL A 91 2.23 6.69 17.23
CA VAL A 91 1.12 7.36 17.93
C VAL A 91 -0.07 7.58 17.00
N ALA A 92 0.18 8.05 15.76
CA ALA A 92 -0.90 8.35 14.82
C ALA A 92 -1.68 7.12 14.33
N GLY A 93 -0.98 6.03 14.01
CA GLY A 93 -1.57 4.86 13.34
C GLY A 93 -1.43 3.53 14.09
N GLY A 94 -0.69 3.49 15.20
CA GLY A 94 -0.55 2.31 16.04
C GLY A 94 0.52 1.32 15.56
N LYS A 95 0.46 0.09 16.09
CA LYS A 95 1.53 -0.91 15.93
C LYS A 95 1.86 -1.28 14.47
N HIS A 96 0.87 -1.21 13.58
CA HIS A 96 1.00 -1.53 12.15
C HIS A 96 1.54 -0.39 11.28
N SER A 97 1.75 0.80 11.84
CA SER A 97 2.27 1.93 11.08
C SER A 97 3.77 2.06 11.28
N PHE A 98 4.52 2.22 10.20
CA PHE A 98 5.97 2.36 10.23
C PHE A 98 6.43 3.16 9.00
N ILE A 99 7.65 3.70 9.09
CA ILE A 99 8.33 4.31 7.96
C ILE A 99 9.26 3.26 7.39
N GLU A 100 9.10 2.98 6.11
CA GLU A 100 9.97 2.07 5.38
C GLU A 100 11.11 2.86 4.74
N HIS A 101 12.33 2.31 4.79
CA HIS A 101 13.51 2.92 4.19
C HIS A 101 13.76 2.33 2.80
N ASP A 102 14.24 3.15 1.86
CA ASP A 102 14.52 2.72 0.47
C ASP A 102 15.48 1.50 0.41
N GLU A 103 16.44 1.42 1.34
CA GLU A 103 17.34 0.28 1.47
C GLU A 103 16.61 -1.02 1.84
N ASP A 104 15.55 -0.94 2.63
CA ASP A 104 14.75 -2.10 3.02
C ASP A 104 13.83 -2.55 1.88
N ILE A 105 13.27 -1.60 1.14
CA ILE A 105 12.46 -1.85 -0.07
C ILE A 105 13.30 -2.55 -1.15
N SER A 106 14.51 -2.05 -1.41
CA SER A 106 15.42 -2.65 -2.40
C SER A 106 15.89 -4.04 -1.99
N LYS A 107 16.17 -4.28 -0.69
CA LYS A 107 16.45 -5.63 -0.16
C LYS A 107 15.24 -6.56 -0.29
N ARG A 108 14.00 -6.07 -0.08
CA ARG A 108 12.77 -6.85 -0.30
C ARG A 108 12.53 -7.19 -1.77
N SER A 109 12.84 -6.27 -2.68
CA SER A 109 12.80 -6.55 -4.12
C SER A 109 13.77 -7.70 -4.50
N ILE A 110 14.86 -7.87 -3.74
CA ILE A 110 15.80 -8.99 -3.87
C ILE A 110 15.35 -10.23 -3.06
N THR A 111 14.45 -10.10 -2.08
CA THR A 111 13.94 -11.27 -1.35
C THR A 111 13.16 -12.19 -2.26
N LYS A 112 13.57 -13.46 -2.20
CA LYS A 112 13.20 -14.56 -3.06
C LYS A 112 11.71 -14.84 -2.94
N TYR A 113 10.93 -14.45 -3.95
CA TYR A 113 9.55 -14.90 -4.14
C TYR A 113 9.42 -16.38 -3.72
N ILE A 114 8.61 -16.62 -2.69
CA ILE A 114 8.34 -17.96 -2.18
C ILE A 114 7.06 -18.44 -2.85
N LYS A 115 7.21 -19.44 -3.72
CA LYS A 115 6.06 -20.03 -4.41
C LYS A 115 5.17 -20.77 -3.39
N PRO A 116 3.83 -20.66 -3.49
CA PRO A 116 2.92 -21.50 -2.73
C PRO A 116 3.17 -22.98 -2.99
N LYS A 117 2.69 -23.83 -2.07
CA LYS A 117 2.78 -25.30 -2.19
C LYS A 117 1.40 -25.92 -2.15
N ALA A 118 1.26 -27.04 -2.85
CA ALA A 118 0.05 -27.84 -2.89
C ALA A 118 0.44 -29.32 -2.80
N GLU A 119 0.00 -29.99 -1.73
CA GLU A 119 0.33 -31.38 -1.44
C GLU A 119 -0.96 -32.14 -1.09
N ILE A 120 -1.05 -33.42 -1.47
CA ILE A 120 -2.19 -34.27 -1.10
C ILE A 120 -1.72 -35.23 -0.01
N GLU A 121 -2.35 -35.15 1.15
CA GLU A 121 -2.17 -36.10 2.25
C GLU A 121 -3.44 -36.91 2.45
N GLY A 122 -3.41 -38.19 2.09
CA GLY A 122 -4.59 -39.04 2.08
C GLY A 122 -5.64 -38.52 1.09
N ASN A 123 -6.72 -37.96 1.62
CA ASN A 123 -7.83 -37.39 0.85
C ASN A 123 -8.00 -35.88 1.09
N THR A 124 -6.92 -35.21 1.51
CA THR A 124 -6.91 -33.79 1.87
C THR A 124 -5.88 -33.06 1.03
N LEU A 125 -6.28 -31.98 0.37
CA LEU A 125 -5.38 -31.04 -0.28
C LEU A 125 -4.89 -30.02 0.75
N ILE A 126 -3.57 -29.92 0.94
CA ILE A 126 -2.92 -28.94 1.80
C ILE A 126 -2.31 -27.86 0.90
N LEU A 127 -2.82 -26.63 1.03
CA LEU A 127 -2.28 -25.45 0.38
C LEU A 127 -1.48 -24.63 1.38
N THR A 128 -0.17 -24.53 1.20
CA THR A 128 0.67 -23.62 1.99
C THR A 128 0.72 -22.26 1.31
N ILE A 129 0.29 -21.23 2.03
CA ILE A 129 0.13 -19.86 1.53
C ILE A 129 1.21 -18.97 2.17
N PRO A 130 2.39 -18.78 1.55
CA PRO A 130 3.44 -17.92 2.10
C PRO A 130 3.10 -16.43 1.94
N GLU A 131 3.86 -15.57 2.63
CA GLU A 131 3.83 -14.12 2.40
C GLU A 131 4.17 -13.76 0.94
N PHE A 132 3.66 -12.61 0.47
CA PHE A 132 3.88 -12.19 -0.91
C PHE A 132 4.26 -10.71 -1.01
N THR A 133 5.45 -10.44 -1.53
CA THR A 133 5.97 -9.08 -1.82
C THR A 133 6.61 -9.01 -3.21
N GLY A 134 6.14 -9.87 -4.13
CA GLY A 134 6.66 -10.00 -5.48
C GLY A 134 6.10 -8.95 -6.46
N ASN A 135 6.48 -9.09 -7.72
CA ASN A 135 5.95 -8.28 -8.82
C ASN A 135 4.69 -8.91 -9.46
N ASP A 136 4.05 -8.20 -10.40
CA ASP A 136 2.80 -8.61 -11.05
C ASP A 136 2.86 -9.99 -11.74
N SER A 137 4.00 -10.33 -12.35
CA SER A 137 4.21 -11.65 -12.95
C SER A 137 4.20 -12.74 -11.89
N GLN A 138 4.90 -12.52 -10.78
CA GLN A 138 4.93 -13.45 -9.65
C GLN A 138 3.57 -13.53 -8.96
N ALA A 139 2.79 -12.45 -8.91
CA ALA A 139 1.44 -12.43 -8.37
C ALA A 139 0.51 -13.31 -9.21
N SER A 140 0.61 -13.20 -10.53
CA SER A 140 -0.14 -14.04 -11.48
C SER A 140 0.24 -15.52 -11.34
N ASP A 141 1.53 -15.83 -11.27
CA ASP A 141 2.02 -17.20 -11.06
C ASP A 141 1.55 -17.79 -9.72
N TYR A 142 1.53 -16.98 -8.66
CA TYR A 142 1.06 -17.37 -7.33
C TYR A 142 -0.42 -17.74 -7.36
N ALA A 143 -1.25 -16.85 -7.91
CA ALA A 143 -2.70 -17.03 -7.97
C ALA A 143 -3.08 -18.24 -8.83
N ASN A 144 -2.53 -18.34 -10.05
CA ASN A 144 -2.84 -19.44 -10.96
C ASN A 144 -2.35 -20.81 -10.43
N PHE A 145 -1.23 -20.86 -9.70
CA PHE A 145 -0.78 -22.11 -9.10
C PHE A 145 -1.75 -22.65 -8.05
N LEU A 146 -2.26 -21.77 -7.17
CA LEU A 146 -3.22 -22.15 -6.14
C LEU A 146 -4.55 -22.55 -6.75
N GLU A 147 -5.07 -21.74 -7.67
CA GLU A 147 -6.33 -21.99 -8.36
C GLU A 147 -6.29 -23.33 -9.10
N SER A 148 -5.29 -23.55 -9.96
CA SER A 148 -5.17 -24.81 -10.69
C SER A 148 -4.97 -26.02 -9.79
N SER A 149 -4.40 -25.84 -8.59
CA SER A 149 -4.26 -26.91 -7.60
C SER A 149 -5.61 -27.29 -6.97
N LEU A 150 -6.51 -26.32 -6.79
CA LEU A 150 -7.88 -26.58 -6.32
C LEU A 150 -8.72 -27.33 -7.37
N HIS A 151 -8.43 -27.20 -8.65
CA HIS A 151 -9.15 -27.93 -9.70
C HIS A 151 -8.66 -29.35 -9.96
N LYS A 152 -7.64 -29.81 -9.23
CA LYS A 152 -7.22 -31.22 -9.30
C LYS A 152 -8.28 -32.10 -8.66
N ASN A 153 -8.59 -33.23 -9.30
CA ASN A 153 -9.44 -34.26 -8.70
C ASN A 153 -8.57 -35.10 -7.74
N ASN A 154 -9.17 -35.69 -6.69
CA ASN A 154 -8.58 -36.63 -5.70
C ASN A 154 -8.43 -36.11 -4.27
N TYR A 155 -9.31 -35.21 -3.82
CA TYR A 155 -9.41 -34.85 -2.40
C TYR A 155 -10.88 -34.55 -2.04
N ASN A 156 -11.25 -34.71 -0.76
CA ASN A 156 -12.57 -34.36 -0.22
C ASN A 156 -12.51 -33.29 0.88
N GLY A 157 -11.32 -32.74 1.14
CA GLY A 157 -11.11 -31.65 2.09
C GLY A 157 -9.93 -30.79 1.68
N VAL A 158 -9.95 -29.53 2.10
CA VAL A 158 -8.87 -28.57 1.87
C VAL A 158 -8.40 -28.00 3.19
N ILE A 159 -7.08 -27.97 3.40
CA ILE A 159 -6.42 -27.23 4.47
C ILE A 159 -5.69 -26.06 3.84
N VAL A 160 -6.00 -24.84 4.30
CA VAL A 160 -5.26 -23.64 3.95
C VAL A 160 -4.30 -23.33 5.09
N ASP A 161 -3.02 -23.62 4.89
CA ASP A 161 -1.97 -23.37 5.87
C ASP A 161 -1.40 -21.96 5.72
N LEU A 162 -1.76 -21.09 6.67
CA LEU A 162 -1.28 -19.72 6.79
C LEU A 162 -0.13 -19.57 7.81
N ARG A 163 0.37 -20.67 8.39
CA ARG A 163 1.46 -20.59 9.37
C ARG A 163 2.70 -19.99 8.71
N GLY A 164 3.28 -19.00 9.38
CA GLY A 164 4.46 -18.28 8.87
C GLY A 164 4.14 -17.21 7.83
N ASN A 165 2.88 -17.08 7.36
CA ASN A 165 2.47 -15.97 6.50
C ASN A 165 2.34 -14.68 7.32
N ARG A 166 3.12 -13.65 6.96
CA ARG A 166 3.13 -12.35 7.64
C ARG A 166 2.41 -11.25 6.86
N GLY A 167 1.74 -11.60 5.76
CA GLY A 167 1.01 -10.69 4.89
C GLY A 167 1.77 -10.34 3.62
N GLY A 168 1.72 -9.06 3.25
CA GLY A 168 2.16 -8.56 1.94
C GLY A 168 0.96 -8.17 1.07
N ASP A 169 1.10 -8.29 -0.25
CA ASP A 169 -0.03 -8.09 -1.15
C ASP A 169 -0.98 -9.31 -1.07
N LEU A 170 -2.19 -9.02 -0.60
CA LEU A 170 -3.26 -9.99 -0.38
C LEU A 170 -3.88 -10.48 -1.71
N SER A 171 -3.82 -9.66 -2.76
CA SER A 171 -4.55 -9.89 -4.02
C SER A 171 -4.26 -11.26 -4.64
N PRO A 172 -3.00 -11.69 -4.85
CA PRO A 172 -2.72 -13.02 -5.39
C PRO A 172 -3.14 -14.17 -4.46
N MET A 173 -3.12 -13.95 -3.13
CA MET A 173 -3.51 -14.97 -2.16
C MET A 173 -5.02 -15.24 -2.22
N VAL A 174 -5.82 -14.17 -2.19
CA VAL A 174 -7.28 -14.28 -2.25
C VAL A 174 -7.74 -14.79 -3.61
N LEU A 175 -7.13 -14.30 -4.71
CA LEU A 175 -7.46 -14.77 -6.05
C LEU A 175 -7.16 -16.26 -6.24
N GLY A 176 -5.99 -16.72 -5.80
CA GLY A 176 -5.62 -18.13 -5.89
C GLY A 176 -6.55 -19.05 -5.08
N LEU A 177 -7.18 -18.52 -4.02
CA LEU A 177 -8.17 -19.23 -3.22
C LEU A 177 -9.61 -18.96 -3.65
N SER A 178 -9.84 -18.18 -4.71
CA SER A 178 -11.18 -17.80 -5.15
C SER A 178 -12.13 -18.97 -5.48
N PRO A 179 -11.68 -20.18 -5.88
CA PRO A 179 -12.58 -21.32 -6.02
C PRO A 179 -13.26 -21.74 -4.71
N LEU A 180 -12.67 -21.42 -3.55
CA LEU A 180 -13.19 -21.70 -2.20
C LEU A 180 -14.03 -20.56 -1.62
N LEU A 181 -13.90 -19.35 -2.17
CA LEU A 181 -14.51 -18.14 -1.61
C LEU A 181 -15.79 -17.77 -2.39
N PRO A 182 -16.83 -17.26 -1.71
CA PRO A 182 -17.99 -16.73 -2.40
C PRO A 182 -17.63 -15.45 -3.16
N ASP A 183 -18.36 -15.20 -4.25
CA ASP A 183 -18.36 -13.88 -4.86
C ASP A 183 -19.14 -12.88 -3.99
N GLY A 184 -18.77 -11.61 -4.04
CA GLY A 184 -19.31 -10.51 -3.25
C GLY A 184 -18.26 -9.79 -2.41
N THR A 185 -18.72 -9.04 -1.40
CA THR A 185 -17.82 -8.37 -0.45
C THR A 185 -17.21 -9.40 0.51
N LEU A 186 -15.89 -9.53 0.48
CA LEU A 186 -15.16 -10.41 1.40
C LEU A 186 -15.00 -9.75 2.78
N PHE A 187 -14.59 -8.48 2.79
CA PHE A 187 -14.46 -7.67 3.99
C PHE A 187 -14.38 -6.18 3.62
N THR A 188 -14.47 -5.29 4.61
CA THR A 188 -14.44 -3.84 4.40
C THR A 188 -13.44 -3.18 5.33
N TYR A 189 -12.55 -2.36 4.78
CA TYR A 189 -11.72 -1.45 5.56
C TYR A 189 -12.52 -0.21 5.95
N VAL A 190 -12.43 0.22 7.20
CA VAL A 190 -13.04 1.47 7.68
C VAL A 190 -11.93 2.39 8.20
N GLY A 191 -11.75 3.54 7.55
CA GLY A 191 -10.76 4.55 7.93
C GLY A 191 -11.30 5.58 8.93
N LYS A 192 -10.43 6.53 9.31
CA LYS A 192 -10.71 7.58 10.33
C LYS A 192 -12.05 8.30 10.15
N SER A 193 -12.36 8.79 8.95
CA SER A 193 -13.62 9.53 8.70
C SER A 193 -14.80 8.63 8.31
N SER A 194 -14.83 7.38 8.78
CA SER A 194 -15.80 6.35 8.38
C SER A 194 -15.83 6.08 6.87
N HIS A 195 -14.76 6.45 6.15
CA HIS A 195 -14.58 6.10 4.75
C HIS A 195 -14.38 4.58 4.67
N SER A 196 -15.38 3.91 4.12
CA SER A 196 -15.37 2.47 3.88
C SER A 196 -14.78 2.16 2.52
N LYS A 197 -13.89 1.15 2.46
CA LYS A 197 -13.39 0.58 1.21
C LYS A 197 -13.64 -0.93 1.24
N PRO A 198 -14.65 -1.43 0.50
CA PRO A 198 -14.87 -2.87 0.41
C PRO A 198 -13.75 -3.53 -0.38
N VAL A 199 -13.46 -4.78 -0.04
CA VAL A 199 -12.68 -5.71 -0.85
C VAL A 199 -13.65 -6.73 -1.41
N GLU A 200 -13.77 -6.74 -2.74
CA GLU A 200 -14.77 -7.52 -3.44
C GLU A 200 -14.11 -8.56 -4.33
N LEU A 201 -14.70 -9.75 -4.37
CA LEU A 201 -14.34 -10.82 -5.30
C LEU A 201 -15.52 -11.04 -6.24
N GLN A 202 -15.30 -10.93 -7.54
CA GLN A 202 -16.33 -11.18 -8.52
C GLN A 202 -15.72 -11.88 -9.74
N ASN A 203 -16.23 -13.05 -10.10
CA ASN A 203 -15.83 -13.76 -11.32
C ASN A 203 -14.30 -13.93 -11.46
N GLY A 204 -13.59 -14.23 -10.37
CA GLY A 204 -12.13 -14.40 -10.38
C GLY A 204 -11.36 -13.10 -10.51
N GLU A 205 -11.97 -11.97 -10.15
CA GLU A 205 -11.36 -10.66 -10.09
C GLU A 205 -11.50 -10.08 -8.68
N ILE A 206 -10.40 -9.57 -8.13
CA ILE A 206 -10.40 -8.91 -6.82
C ILE A 206 -10.28 -7.39 -7.00
N ASN A 207 -11.19 -6.66 -6.39
CA ASN A 207 -11.15 -5.20 -6.31
C ASN A 207 -10.77 -4.79 -4.88
N SER A 208 -9.55 -4.28 -4.70
CA SER A 208 -9.02 -3.86 -3.40
C SER A 208 -8.73 -2.35 -3.37
N GLY A 209 -9.77 -1.53 -3.52
CA GLY A 209 -9.66 -0.08 -3.32
C GLY A 209 -8.80 0.69 -4.33
N GLY A 210 -8.65 0.20 -5.56
CA GLY A 210 -8.04 0.93 -6.69
C GLY A 210 -7.24 0.07 -7.67
N SER A 211 -6.81 -1.12 -7.25
CA SER A 211 -6.13 -2.11 -8.10
C SER A 211 -7.05 -3.31 -8.33
N SER A 212 -7.09 -3.78 -9.58
CA SER A 212 -7.76 -5.02 -9.99
C SER A 212 -6.72 -6.04 -10.43
N THR A 213 -6.93 -7.31 -10.08
CA THR A 213 -6.15 -8.44 -10.57
C THR A 213 -7.12 -9.59 -10.87
N LYS A 214 -6.83 -10.36 -11.92
CA LYS A 214 -7.74 -11.38 -12.44
C LYS A 214 -7.00 -12.69 -12.73
N ILE A 215 -7.70 -13.81 -12.53
CA ILE A 215 -7.26 -15.16 -12.90
C ILE A 215 -8.03 -15.68 -14.11
N SER A 216 -7.48 -16.72 -14.76
CA SER A 216 -8.00 -17.26 -16.02
C SER A 216 -9.24 -18.15 -15.86
N ASP A 217 -9.35 -18.91 -14.79
CA ASP A 217 -10.52 -19.75 -14.46
C ASP A 217 -11.01 -19.38 -13.06
N ASN A 218 -12.32 -19.23 -12.91
CA ASN A 218 -13.00 -18.75 -11.71
C ASN A 218 -14.04 -19.73 -11.20
N LYS A 219 -14.03 -20.96 -11.73
CA LYS A 219 -15.00 -21.98 -11.37
C LYS A 219 -14.89 -22.28 -9.88
N LYS A 220 -16.02 -22.23 -9.18
CA LYS A 220 -16.07 -22.64 -7.78
C LYS A 220 -15.95 -24.15 -7.67
N ILE A 221 -15.23 -24.63 -6.66
CA ILE A 221 -15.22 -26.05 -6.31
C ILE A 221 -16.39 -26.34 -5.36
N LYS A 222 -17.07 -27.48 -5.57
CA LYS A 222 -18.24 -27.88 -4.80
C LYS A 222 -17.84 -28.77 -3.63
#